data_AF-A0A3M1B2D3-F1
#
_entry.id   AF-A0A3M1B2D3-F1
#
_cell.length_a   1.000
_cell.length_b   1.000
_cell.length_c   1.000
_cell.angle_alpha   90.00
_cell.angle_beta   90.00
_cell.angle_gamma   90.00
#
_symmetry.space_group_name_H-M   'P 1'
#
loop_
_entity.id
_entity.type
_entity.pdbx_description
1 polymer ?
#
loop_
_entity_poly.entity_id
_entity_poly.type
_entity_poly.pdbx_seq_one_letter_code
_entity_poly.pdbx_strand_id
1 'polypeptide(L)'
;MSPPNAILLSRVSIHPFLPEAGVRRRSGEAFKLVSPFEPRGDQPTAITRLTEGLQTGKKDQVLLGVTGSGKTFTMSHIIANLNRPTLVIAPNKTLAAQLYTEFRTFFPDNAVEYFVSYYDYYQ
;
A
#
# COMPACT_ATOMS: atom_id res chain seq x y z
N MET A 1 -16.20 -24.68 -48.58
CA MET A 1 -14.76 -24.68 -48.25
C MET A 1 -14.24 -23.26 -48.38
N SER A 2 -13.99 -22.63 -47.22
CA SER A 2 -13.13 -21.47 -46.95
C SER A 2 -12.65 -21.63 -45.49
N PRO A 3 -11.42 -21.23 -45.13
CA PRO A 3 -10.82 -21.59 -43.84
C PRO A 3 -11.39 -20.75 -42.66
N PRO A 4 -11.51 -21.32 -41.44
CA PRO A 4 -12.05 -20.63 -40.26
C PRO A 4 -10.99 -19.85 -39.47
N ASN A 5 -10.05 -19.16 -40.12
CA ASN A 5 -8.96 -18.44 -39.44
C ASN A 5 -8.97 -16.95 -39.81
N ALA A 6 -9.87 -16.20 -39.17
CA ALA A 6 -9.74 -14.76 -38.99
C ALA A 6 -10.59 -14.32 -37.79
N ILE A 7 -10.09 -14.56 -36.58
CA ILE A 7 -10.57 -13.82 -35.41
C ILE A 7 -9.64 -12.62 -35.23
N LEU A 8 -10.23 -11.48 -35.52
CA LEU A 8 -9.75 -10.12 -35.32
C LEU A 8 -9.16 -9.96 -33.91
N LEU A 9 -7.94 -9.43 -33.83
CA LEU A 9 -7.31 -8.96 -32.58
C LEU A 9 -8.23 -7.92 -31.92
N SER A 10 -9.14 -8.37 -31.05
CA SER A 10 -9.94 -7.50 -30.22
C SER A 10 -9.03 -6.95 -29.12
N ARG A 11 -8.49 -5.75 -29.39
CA ARG A 11 -8.24 -4.67 -28.42
C ARG A 11 -7.89 -5.17 -27.01
N VAL A 12 -6.60 -5.13 -26.69
CA VAL A 12 -6.16 -4.93 -25.30
C VAL A 12 -6.79 -3.61 -24.84
N SER A 13 -7.92 -3.69 -24.15
CA SER A 13 -8.47 -2.55 -23.44
C SER A 13 -7.60 -2.38 -22.20
N ILE A 14 -6.53 -1.60 -22.34
CA ILE A 14 -5.93 -0.95 -21.19
C ILE A 14 -7.05 -0.05 -20.66
N HIS A 15 -7.79 -0.53 -19.66
CA HIS A 15 -8.67 0.35 -18.92
C HIS A 15 -7.74 1.28 -18.14
N PRO A 16 -7.63 2.58 -18.49
CA PRO A 16 -7.08 3.53 -17.54
C PRO A 16 -7.88 3.34 -16.25
N PHE A 17 -7.19 3.25 -15.11
CA PHE A 17 -7.82 3.46 -13.81
C PHE A 17 -8.32 4.90 -13.80
N LEU A 18 -9.50 5.11 -14.39
CA LEU A 18 -10.34 6.25 -14.18
C LEU A 18 -11.07 5.89 -12.89
N PRO A 19 -10.67 6.43 -11.72
CA PRO A 19 -11.50 6.27 -10.54
C PRO A 19 -12.90 6.75 -10.92
N GLU A 20 -13.91 5.89 -10.76
CA GLU A 20 -15.28 6.28 -11.09
C GLU A 20 -15.56 7.63 -10.42
N ALA A 21 -16.12 8.55 -11.20
CA ALA A 21 -16.50 9.89 -10.77
C ALA A 21 -17.54 9.76 -9.64
N GLY A 22 -17.07 9.56 -8.42
CA GLY A 22 -17.91 9.03 -7.34
C GLY A 22 -17.15 8.49 -6.13
N VAL A 23 -15.85 8.15 -6.23
CA VAL A 23 -15.01 7.96 -5.03
C VAL A 23 -14.78 9.33 -4.40
N ARG A 24 -15.80 9.83 -3.69
CA ARG A 24 -15.66 10.91 -2.75
C ARG A 24 -14.52 10.50 -1.83
N ARG A 25 -13.50 11.36 -1.70
CA ARG A 25 -12.69 11.35 -0.48
C ARG A 25 -13.70 11.25 0.67
N ARG A 26 -13.60 10.26 1.56
CA ARG A 26 -14.05 10.50 2.93
C ARG A 26 -13.08 11.55 3.47
N SER A 27 -13.33 12.79 3.06
CA SER A 27 -12.54 13.95 3.38
C SER A 27 -12.69 14.17 4.88
N GLY A 28 -11.69 13.74 5.65
CA GLY A 28 -11.57 14.10 7.06
C GLY A 28 -11.25 12.96 8.03
N GLU A 29 -11.27 11.69 7.63
CA GLU A 29 -10.91 10.61 8.57
C GLU A 29 -9.39 10.47 8.64
N ALA A 30 -8.83 10.77 9.81
CA ALA A 30 -7.43 10.52 10.10
C ALA A 30 -7.14 9.01 10.09
N PHE A 31 -5.96 8.63 9.61
CA PHE A 31 -5.45 7.28 9.85
C PHE A 31 -5.23 7.08 11.34
N LYS A 32 -6.04 6.20 11.95
CA LYS A 32 -6.03 5.92 13.39
C LYS A 32 -5.23 4.65 13.63
N LEU A 33 -3.96 4.85 13.98
CA LEU A 33 -3.08 3.76 14.37
C LEU A 33 -3.50 3.21 15.73
N VAL A 34 -3.79 1.91 15.79
CA VAL A 34 -4.10 1.15 17.00
C VAL A 34 -3.00 0.14 17.24
N SER A 35 -2.35 0.21 18.41
CA SER A 35 -1.33 -0.73 18.82
C SER A 35 -1.20 -0.73 20.34
N PRO A 36 -0.97 -1.89 20.99
CA PRO A 36 -0.62 -1.96 22.40
C PRO A 36 0.86 -1.62 22.67
N PHE A 37 1.65 -1.43 21.61
CA PHE A 37 3.08 -1.16 21.67
C PHE A 37 3.38 0.29 21.29
N GLU A 38 4.38 0.87 21.93
CA GLU A 38 4.97 2.14 21.55
C GLU A 38 6.25 1.93 20.74
N PRO A 39 6.62 2.88 19.85
CA PRO A 39 7.91 2.83 19.14
C PRO A 39 9.10 2.74 20.09
N ARG A 40 10.02 1.82 19.81
CA ARG A 40 11.21 1.56 20.65
C ARG A 40 12.49 1.46 19.82
N GLY A 41 13.64 1.57 20.49
CA GLY A 41 14.96 1.54 19.83
C GLY A 41 15.10 2.69 18.84
N ASP A 42 15.49 2.38 17.60
CA ASP A 42 15.68 3.38 16.54
C ASP A 42 14.37 3.82 15.85
N GLN A 43 13.24 3.18 16.16
CA GLN A 43 11.96 3.47 15.51
C GLN A 43 11.51 4.93 15.67
N PRO A 44 11.53 5.56 16.87
CA PRO A 44 11.10 6.96 17.01
C PRO A 44 11.88 7.90 16.09
N THR A 45 13.21 7.77 16.07
CA THR A 45 14.09 8.59 15.22
C THR A 45 13.82 8.36 13.73
N ALA A 46 13.63 7.10 13.31
CA ALA A 46 13.31 6.78 11.92
C ALA A 46 11.95 7.36 11.49
N ILE A 47 10.93 7.24 12.35
CA ILE A 47 9.59 7.79 12.12
C ILE A 47 9.67 9.30 11.92
N THR A 48 10.32 10.02 12.84
CA THR A 48 10.45 11.48 12.78
C THR A 48 11.17 11.91 11.50
N ARG A 49 12.36 11.36 11.24
CA ARG A 49 13.18 11.77 10.08
C ARG A 49 12.47 11.52 8.75
N LEU A 50 11.83 10.37 8.57
CA LEU A 50 11.15 10.04 7.32
C LEU A 50 9.86 10.86 7.14
N THR A 51 9.12 11.10 8.23
CA THR A 51 7.94 11.98 8.22
C THR A 51 8.32 13.40 7.80
N GLU A 52 9.33 13.99 8.45
CA GLU A 52 9.83 15.33 8.13
C GLU A 52 10.35 15.42 6.69
N GLY A 53 11.08 14.39 6.23
CA GLY A 53 11.54 14.31 4.86
C GLY A 53 10.38 14.38 3.86
N LEU A 54 9.29 13.66 4.11
CA LEU A 54 8.12 13.66 3.23
C LEU A 54 7.36 14.98 3.29
N GLN A 55 7.26 15.62 4.47
CA GLN A 55 6.64 16.94 4.64
C GLN A 55 7.45 18.07 3.98
N THR A 56 8.78 17.96 3.97
CA THR A 56 9.69 18.92 3.32
C THR A 56 9.87 18.67 1.81
N GLY A 57 9.12 17.72 1.24
CA GLY A 57 9.09 17.48 -0.20
C GLY A 57 10.19 16.55 -0.73
N LYS A 58 10.93 15.85 0.14
CA LYS A 58 11.85 14.78 -0.31
C LYS A 58 11.03 13.65 -0.91
N LYS A 59 11.24 13.40 -2.20
CA LYS A 59 10.48 12.39 -2.96
C LYS A 59 10.90 10.97 -2.60
N ASP A 60 12.21 10.71 -2.59
CA ASP A 60 12.77 9.37 -2.41
C ASP A 60 13.49 9.28 -1.06
N GLN A 61 13.13 8.28 -0.26
CA GLN A 61 13.73 8.02 1.04
C GLN A 61 13.82 6.52 1.31
N VAL A 62 14.83 6.11 2.08
CA VAL A 62 15.10 4.71 2.39
C VAL A 62 15.06 4.50 3.90
N LEU A 63 14.22 3.56 4.33
CA LEU A 63 14.24 3.04 5.70
C LEU A 63 15.21 1.84 5.76
N LEU A 64 16.43 2.08 6.22
CA LEU A 64 17.38 1.00 6.50
C LEU A 64 17.03 0.36 7.85
N GLY A 65 16.57 -0.90 7.82
CA GLY A 65 16.20 -1.63 9.02
C GLY A 65 16.47 -3.13 8.89
N VAL A 66 17.08 -3.70 9.93
CA VAL A 66 17.35 -5.14 10.02
C VAL A 66 16.06 -5.95 10.12
N THR A 67 16.14 -7.27 9.89
CA THR A 67 14.99 -8.17 10.09
C THR A 67 14.55 -8.16 11.55
N GLY A 68 13.24 -8.16 11.79
CA GLY A 68 12.68 -8.12 13.15
C GLY A 68 12.61 -6.73 13.79
N SER A 69 13.11 -5.67 13.15
CA SER A 69 13.10 -4.30 13.72
C SER A 69 11.72 -3.61 13.71
N GLY A 70 10.66 -4.29 13.28
CA GLY A 70 9.31 -3.71 13.22
C GLY A 70 9.08 -2.70 12.09
N LYS A 71 9.66 -2.91 10.90
CA LYS A 71 9.54 -1.99 9.76
C LYS A 71 8.09 -1.62 9.41
N THR A 72 7.16 -2.58 9.42
CA THR A 72 5.74 -2.30 9.16
C THR A 72 5.14 -1.36 10.21
N PHE A 73 5.52 -1.53 11.47
CA PHE A 73 5.06 -0.66 12.56
C PHE A 73 5.62 0.77 12.42
N THR A 74 6.91 0.91 12.11
CA THR A 74 7.53 2.19 11.74
C THR A 74 6.78 2.87 10.59
N MET A 75 6.50 2.13 9.51
CA MET A 75 5.77 2.66 8.35
C MET A 75 4.33 3.04 8.70
N SER A 76 3.67 2.32 9.60
CA SER A 76 2.32 2.63 10.07
C SER A 76 2.28 3.98 10.79
N HIS A 77 3.25 4.27 11.65
CA HIS A 77 3.37 5.60 12.27
C HIS A 77 3.58 6.71 11.23
N ILE A 78 4.42 6.47 10.21
CA ILE A 78 4.67 7.46 9.15
C ILE A 78 3.37 7.72 8.34
N ILE A 79 2.62 6.67 8.00
CA ILE A 79 1.33 6.78 7.31
C ILE A 79 0.34 7.59 8.14
N ALA A 80 0.24 7.30 9.44
CA ALA A 80 -0.62 8.02 10.37
C ALA A 80 -0.25 9.51 10.48
N ASN A 81 1.04 9.81 10.64
CA ASN A 81 1.54 11.19 10.75
C ASN A 81 1.28 12.03 9.51
N LEU A 82 1.45 11.44 8.32
CA LEU A 82 1.27 12.15 7.06
C LEU A 82 -0.19 12.28 6.66
N ASN A 83 -1.03 11.38 7.14
CA ASN A 83 -2.45 11.29 6.83
C ASN A 83 -2.76 11.30 5.31
N ARG A 84 -2.03 10.49 4.54
CA ARG A 84 -2.12 10.42 3.07
C ARG A 84 -2.47 9.01 2.60
N PRO A 85 -3.33 8.86 1.58
CA PRO A 85 -3.54 7.57 0.92
C PRO A 85 -2.19 7.00 0.48
N THR A 86 -1.93 5.75 0.86
CA THR A 86 -0.61 5.10 0.69
C THR A 86 -0.77 3.80 -0.08
N LEU A 87 0.08 3.60 -1.08
CA LEU A 87 0.21 2.33 -1.80
C LEU A 87 1.45 1.60 -1.29
N VAL A 88 1.28 0.37 -0.80
CA VAL A 88 2.38 -0.51 -0.41
C VAL A 88 2.54 -1.58 -1.49
N ILE A 89 3.75 -1.68 -2.04
CA ILE A 89 4.08 -2.63 -3.11
C ILE A 89 4.96 -3.73 -2.49
N ALA A 90 4.54 -4.98 -2.67
CA ALA A 90 5.28 -6.16 -2.23
C ALA A 90 5.71 -7.01 -3.42
N PRO A 91 6.84 -7.73 -3.33
CA PRO A 91 7.39 -8.46 -4.47
C PRO A 91 6.68 -9.79 -4.77
N ASN A 92 5.80 -10.26 -3.87
CA ASN A 92 5.05 -11.50 -4.07
C ASN A 92 3.73 -11.50 -3.27
N LYS A 93 2.82 -12.43 -3.62
CA LYS A 93 1.48 -12.56 -3.01
C LYS A 93 1.56 -12.85 -1.50
N THR A 94 2.52 -13.68 -1.06
CA THR A 94 2.69 -14.06 0.35
C THR A 94 3.03 -12.85 1.23
N LEU A 95 4.03 -12.06 0.85
CA LEU A 95 4.41 -10.85 1.56
C LEU A 95 3.31 -9.78 1.48
N ALA A 96 2.62 -9.69 0.34
CA ALA A 96 1.49 -8.78 0.21
C ALA A 96 0.37 -9.13 1.22
N ALA A 97 0.04 -10.43 1.36
CA ALA A 97 -0.97 -10.90 2.30
C ALA A 97 -0.55 -10.68 3.77
N GLN A 98 0.72 -10.91 4.09
CA GLN A 98 1.27 -10.63 5.41
C GLN A 98 1.15 -9.14 5.75
N LEU A 99 1.62 -8.26 4.88
CA LEU A 99 1.55 -6.81 5.08
C LEU A 99 0.10 -6.33 5.20
N TYR A 100 -0.81 -6.84 4.36
CA TYR A 100 -2.24 -6.54 4.46
C TYR A 100 -2.79 -6.89 5.84
N THR A 101 -2.47 -8.07 6.37
CA THR A 101 -2.92 -8.51 7.70
C THR A 101 -2.35 -7.63 8.81
N GLU A 102 -1.06 -7.29 8.74
CA GLU A 102 -0.41 -6.37 9.68
C GLU A 102 -1.06 -4.98 9.64
N PHE A 103 -1.26 -4.40 8.46
CA PHE A 103 -1.89 -3.09 8.32
C PHE A 103 -3.37 -3.08 8.73
N ARG A 104 -4.15 -4.15 8.46
CA ARG A 104 -5.53 -4.28 8.98
C ARG A 104 -5.56 -4.31 10.51
N THR A 105 -4.54 -4.91 11.13
CA THR A 105 -4.41 -4.92 12.59
C THR A 105 -4.08 -3.52 13.14
N PHE A 106 -3.18 -2.79 12.47
CA PHE A 106 -2.78 -1.44 12.88
C PHE A 106 -3.83 -0.36 12.57
N PHE A 107 -4.65 -0.55 11.55
CA PHE A 107 -5.66 0.41 11.10
C PHE A 107 -7.05 -0.24 10.98
N PRO A 108 -7.62 -0.78 12.07
CA PRO A 108 -8.88 -1.52 12.02
C PRO A 108 -10.06 -0.63 11.61
N ASP A 109 -9.97 0.67 11.90
CA ASP A 109 -11.00 1.67 11.63
C ASP A 109 -10.82 2.37 10.26
N ASN A 110 -9.76 2.06 9.51
CA ASN A 110 -9.50 2.64 8.18
C ASN A 110 -9.65 1.60 7.05
N ALA A 111 -9.82 2.08 5.82
CA ALA A 111 -9.87 1.24 4.63
C ALA A 111 -8.44 0.77 4.27
N VAL A 112 -8.16 -0.48 4.59
CA VAL A 112 -6.95 -1.19 4.15
C VAL A 112 -7.42 -2.24 3.17
N GLU A 113 -6.97 -2.14 1.92
CA GLU A 113 -7.45 -2.95 0.80
C GLU A 113 -6.33 -3.84 0.26
N TYR A 114 -6.70 -4.96 -0.36
CA TYR A 114 -5.77 -5.92 -0.94
C TYR A 114 -6.00 -6.02 -2.45
N PHE A 115 -4.98 -5.69 -3.25
CA PHE A 115 -5.05 -5.72 -4.71
C PHE A 115 -3.94 -6.58 -5.30
N VAL A 116 -4.32 -7.76 -5.80
CA VAL A 116 -3.45 -8.70 -6.50
C VAL A 116 -4.19 -9.32 -7.68
N SER A 117 -3.46 -9.92 -8.62
CA SER A 117 -4.09 -10.69 -9.69
C SER A 117 -4.92 -11.84 -9.12
N TYR A 118 -6.19 -11.89 -9.54
CA TYR A 118 -7.13 -12.97 -9.25
C TYR A 118 -6.85 -14.25 -10.04
N TYR A 119 -5.92 -14.22 -10.99
CA TYR A 119 -5.51 -15.42 -11.72
C TYR A 119 -4.52 -16.24 -10.90
N ASP A 120 -4.81 -17.52 -10.77
CA ASP A 120 -3.97 -18.50 -10.09
C ASP A 120 -2.83 -19.00 -10.99
N TYR A 121 -3.01 -18.99 -12.31
CA TYR A 121 -2.00 -19.34 -13.30
C TYR A 121 -2.07 -18.42 -14.51
N TYR A 122 -0.92 -17.93 -14.95
CA TYR A 122 -0.73 -17.55 -16.35
C TYR A 122 -0.49 -18.86 -17.10
N GLN A 123 -1.46 -19.30 -17.91
CA GLN A 123 -1.19 -20.25 -18.99
C GLN A 123 -0.59 -19.51 -20.17
#